data_AF-A0A317IXS7-F1
#
_entry.id   AF-A0A317IXS7-F1
#
_cell.length_a   1.000
_cell.length_b   1.000
_cell.length_c   1.000
_cell.angle_alpha   90.00
_cell.angle_beta   90.00
_cell.angle_gamma   90.00
#
_symmetry.space_group_name_H-M   'P 1'
#
loop_
_entity.id
_entity.type
_entity.pdbx_description
1 polymer ?
#
loop_
_entity_poly.entity_id
_entity_poly.type
_entity_poly.pdbx_seq_one_letter_code
_entity_poly.pdbx_strand_id
1 'polypeptide(L)'
;MVKLNDYMIAGSADTPIEVVRDLSILGLTVIRERLAANPNTPLEILEKLALDADPLVRSAVAENAMLSRKIAEQLFRDEHPDVRFSLAENLKTPQDLIGRLTEDENPYIANVASKTLDILYFESMLTEEKFEVETGETARLGELLVASLWLGEDITLGCVRQATSQHVPLGQVLLRTGLVAPTVLLLALKLQSQIRRGQVSLSDAIQQLKDHRLYSKSA
;
A
#
# COMPACT_ATOMS: atom_id res chain seq x y z
N MET A 1 -5.64 16.48 32.40
CA MET A 1 -4.63 17.07 31.49
C MET A 1 -3.78 15.93 30.97
N VAL A 2 -3.80 15.67 29.66
CA VAL A 2 -2.92 14.66 29.04
C VAL A 2 -1.49 15.12 29.31
N LYS A 3 -0.63 14.28 29.91
CA LYS A 3 0.80 14.60 29.92
C LYS A 3 1.26 14.48 28.48
N LEU A 4 1.87 15.52 27.90
CA LEU A 4 2.40 15.51 26.53
C LEU A 4 3.24 14.25 26.25
N ASN A 5 3.93 13.76 27.29
CA ASN A 5 4.69 12.51 27.25
C ASN A 5 3.83 11.28 26.91
N ASP A 6 2.64 11.13 27.52
CA ASP A 6 1.75 9.97 27.33
C ASP A 6 1.21 9.92 25.89
N TYR A 7 0.93 11.08 25.29
CA TYR A 7 0.52 11.19 23.89
C TYR A 7 1.63 10.80 22.91
N MET A 8 2.86 11.23 23.19
CA MET A 8 4.00 10.93 22.33
C MET A 8 4.34 9.43 22.36
N ILE A 9 4.41 8.84 23.56
CA ILE A 9 4.71 7.41 23.70
C ILE A 9 3.58 6.54 23.15
N ALA A 10 2.31 6.93 23.24
CA ALA A 10 1.21 6.11 22.71
C ALA A 10 1.37 5.75 21.22
N GLY A 11 1.86 6.69 20.40
CA GLY A 11 2.06 6.46 18.97
C GLY A 11 3.49 6.10 18.56
N SER A 12 4.40 5.88 19.50
CA SER A 12 5.79 5.50 19.19
C SER A 12 5.91 3.99 19.00
N ALA A 13 6.55 3.57 17.91
CA ALA A 13 6.84 2.16 17.67
C ALA A 13 7.77 1.56 18.75
N ASP A 14 8.60 2.37 19.42
CA ASP A 14 9.51 1.89 20.46
C ASP A 14 8.84 1.70 21.83
N THR A 15 7.53 1.96 21.94
CA THR A 15 6.84 1.90 23.22
C THR A 15 6.70 0.47 23.72
N PRO A 16 7.19 0.16 24.95
CA PRO A 16 7.08 -1.18 25.51
C PRO A 16 5.62 -1.63 25.64
N ILE A 17 5.38 -2.92 25.42
CA ILE A 17 4.03 -3.51 25.43
C ILE A 17 3.26 -3.25 26.74
N GLU A 18 3.95 -3.25 27.88
CA GLU A 18 3.32 -2.97 29.18
C GLU A 18 2.85 -1.52 29.29
N VAL A 19 3.61 -0.58 28.71
CA VAL A 19 3.22 0.84 28.67
C VAL A 19 2.01 1.03 27.74
N VAL A 20 1.95 0.31 26.62
CA VAL A 20 0.77 0.30 25.73
C VAL A 20 -0.48 -0.19 26.48
N ARG A 21 -0.35 -1.26 27.28
CA ARG A 21 -1.45 -1.77 28.12
C ARG A 21 -1.93 -0.74 29.13
N ASP A 22 -1.00 -0.10 29.86
CA ASP A 22 -1.35 0.91 30.86
C ASP A 22 -2.07 2.12 30.22
N LEU A 23 -1.57 2.60 29.07
CA LEU A 23 -2.16 3.72 28.35
C LEU A 23 -3.55 3.40 27.79
N SER A 24 -3.82 2.15 27.41
CA SER A 24 -5.13 1.73 26.91
C SER A 24 -6.24 1.89 27.95
N ILE A 25 -5.89 1.91 29.25
CA ILE A 25 -6.82 2.03 30.37
C ILE A 25 -7.14 3.49 30.70
N LEU A 26 -6.30 4.45 30.29
CA LEU A 26 -6.42 5.87 30.69
C LEU A 26 -7.65 6.59 30.12
N GLY A 27 -8.43 5.96 29.24
CA GLY A 27 -9.77 6.42 28.85
C GLY A 27 -9.81 7.71 28.01
N LEU A 28 -8.67 8.27 27.60
CA LEU A 28 -8.60 9.47 26.77
C LEU A 28 -8.64 9.09 25.28
N THR A 29 -9.63 9.59 24.54
CA THR A 29 -9.83 9.30 23.11
C THR A 29 -8.56 9.50 22.30
N VAL A 30 -7.88 10.64 22.50
CA VAL A 30 -6.64 10.98 21.78
C VAL A 30 -5.50 9.98 22.04
N ILE A 31 -5.44 9.36 23.22
CA ILE A 31 -4.47 8.31 23.52
C ILE A 31 -4.88 7.01 22.82
N ARG A 32 -6.16 6.67 22.84
CA ARG A 32 -6.70 5.48 22.18
C ARG A 32 -6.50 5.51 20.67
N GLU A 33 -6.70 6.66 20.03
CA GLU A 33 -6.41 6.88 18.61
C GLU A 33 -4.93 6.66 18.29
N ARG A 34 -4.02 7.23 19.11
CA ARG A 34 -2.57 7.05 18.93
C ARG A 34 -2.13 5.61 19.12
N LEU A 35 -2.72 4.91 20.09
CA LEU A 35 -2.52 3.47 20.27
C LEU A 35 -3.06 2.68 19.08
N ALA A 36 -4.24 3.02 18.55
CA ALA A 36 -4.82 2.38 17.39
C ALA A 36 -3.94 2.50 16.15
N ALA A 37 -3.29 3.64 15.93
CA ALA A 37 -2.36 3.87 14.82
C ALA A 37 -0.95 3.27 15.03
N ASN A 38 -0.61 2.83 16.25
CA ASN A 38 0.73 2.34 16.57
C ASN A 38 0.94 0.91 16.02
N PRO A 39 1.96 0.68 15.16
CA PRO A 39 2.19 -0.63 14.54
C PRO A 39 2.56 -1.74 15.53
N ASN A 40 2.96 -1.41 16.75
CA ASN A 40 3.30 -2.38 17.79
C ASN A 40 2.21 -2.58 18.83
N THR A 41 1.02 -2.00 18.62
CA THR A 41 -0.12 -2.24 19.52
C THR A 41 -0.53 -3.72 19.46
N PRO A 42 -0.59 -4.40 20.61
CA PRO A 42 -1.00 -5.79 20.69
C PRO A 42 -2.37 -6.02 20.05
N LEU A 43 -2.52 -7.16 19.37
CA LEU A 43 -3.77 -7.52 18.70
C LEU A 43 -4.97 -7.49 19.66
N GLU A 44 -4.79 -7.96 20.90
CA GLU A 44 -5.83 -7.96 21.95
C GLU A 44 -6.34 -6.54 22.30
N ILE A 45 -5.50 -5.52 22.12
CA ILE A 45 -5.87 -4.11 22.33
C ILE A 45 -6.51 -3.56 21.05
N LEU A 46 -5.96 -3.85 19.87
CA LEU A 46 -6.57 -3.45 18.60
C LEU A 46 -7.99 -4.00 18.45
N GLU A 47 -8.27 -5.24 18.89
CA GLU A 47 -9.62 -5.80 18.90
C GLU A 47 -10.59 -5.00 19.78
N LYS A 48 -10.13 -4.46 20.91
CA LYS A 48 -10.95 -3.59 21.77
C LYS A 48 -11.17 -2.23 21.13
N LEU A 49 -10.10 -1.64 20.56
CA LEU A 49 -10.16 -0.33 19.90
C LEU A 49 -10.99 -0.36 18.61
N ALA A 50 -11.11 -1.51 17.94
CA ALA A 50 -12.00 -1.69 16.80
C ALA A 50 -13.48 -1.58 17.18
N LEU A 51 -13.82 -1.70 18.47
CA LEU A 51 -15.17 -1.54 19.02
C LEU A 51 -15.34 -0.18 19.73
N ASP A 52 -14.38 0.74 19.60
CA ASP A 52 -14.44 2.04 20.28
C ASP A 52 -15.67 2.83 19.85
N ALA A 53 -16.25 3.59 20.78
CA ALA A 53 -17.39 4.44 20.46
C ALA A 53 -17.01 5.55 19.47
N ASP A 54 -15.76 6.00 19.48
CA ASP A 54 -15.28 7.06 18.61
C ASP A 54 -14.85 6.51 17.24
N PRO A 55 -15.47 6.95 16.12
CA PRO A 55 -15.10 6.49 14.79
C PRO A 55 -13.66 6.84 14.40
N LEU A 56 -13.06 7.90 14.94
CA LEU A 56 -11.66 8.26 14.65
C LEU A 56 -10.70 7.19 15.19
N VAL A 57 -10.99 6.65 16.37
CA VAL A 57 -10.21 5.53 16.95
C VAL A 57 -10.35 4.29 16.07
N ARG A 58 -11.58 3.98 15.61
CA ARG A 58 -11.82 2.83 14.71
C ARG A 58 -11.14 3.01 13.35
N SER A 59 -11.12 4.23 12.80
CA SER A 59 -10.39 4.56 11.57
C SER A 59 -8.90 4.32 11.72
N ALA A 60 -8.31 4.76 12.83
CA ALA A 60 -6.90 4.52 13.14
C ALA A 60 -6.57 3.02 13.26
N VAL A 61 -7.52 2.19 13.75
CA VAL A 61 -7.36 0.72 13.71
C VAL A 61 -7.41 0.20 12.28
N ALA A 62 -8.32 0.71 11.45
CA ALA A 62 -8.43 0.31 10.04
C ALA A 62 -7.16 0.65 9.23
N GLU A 63 -6.43 1.70 9.58
CA GLU A 63 -5.15 2.09 8.97
C GLU A 63 -3.95 1.26 9.47
N ASN A 64 -4.11 0.52 10.56
CA ASN A 64 -2.98 -0.14 11.20
C ASN A 64 -2.37 -1.25 10.32
N ALA A 65 -1.04 -1.27 10.21
CA ALA A 65 -0.32 -2.27 9.42
C ALA A 65 -0.40 -3.71 9.96
N MET A 66 -0.84 -3.88 11.21
CA MET A 66 -1.08 -5.16 11.89
C MET A 66 -2.56 -5.57 11.90
N LEU A 67 -3.38 -4.95 11.03
CA LEU A 67 -4.79 -5.29 10.86
C LEU A 67 -4.97 -6.80 10.61
N SER A 68 -5.76 -7.44 11.49
CA SER A 68 -6.12 -8.85 11.33
C SER A 68 -7.39 -9.01 10.49
N ARG A 69 -7.57 -10.18 9.86
CA ARG A 69 -8.82 -10.49 9.13
C ARG A 69 -10.06 -10.29 10.00
N LYS A 70 -10.04 -10.74 11.26
CA LYS A 70 -11.17 -10.61 12.19
C LYS A 70 -11.56 -9.15 12.41
N ILE A 71 -10.58 -8.28 12.63
CA ILE A 71 -10.82 -6.83 12.79
C ILE A 71 -11.31 -6.22 11.47
N ALA A 72 -10.70 -6.57 10.34
CA ALA A 72 -11.13 -6.09 9.02
C ALA A 72 -12.59 -6.46 8.71
N GLU A 73 -13.03 -7.69 9.02
CA GLU A 73 -14.42 -8.14 8.83
C GLU A 73 -15.43 -7.38 9.71
N GLN A 74 -14.98 -6.92 10.88
CA GLN A 74 -15.76 -6.07 11.76
C GLN A 74 -15.87 -4.65 11.19
N LEU A 75 -14.74 -4.00 10.89
CA LEU A 75 -14.67 -2.63 10.39
C LEU A 75 -15.26 -2.48 8.98
N PHE A 76 -15.28 -3.55 8.19
CA PHE A 76 -15.97 -3.58 6.90
C PHE A 76 -17.46 -3.24 7.02
N ARG A 77 -18.09 -3.61 8.15
CA ARG A 77 -19.51 -3.34 8.43
C ARG A 77 -19.72 -2.07 9.26
N ASP A 78 -18.68 -1.24 9.43
CA ASP A 78 -18.77 -0.04 10.24
C ASP A 78 -19.79 0.94 9.64
N GLU A 79 -20.60 1.55 10.49
CA GLU A 79 -21.58 2.55 10.06
C GLU A 79 -20.91 3.82 9.55
N HIS A 80 -19.71 4.13 10.05
CA HIS A 80 -19.03 5.38 9.74
C HIS A 80 -18.24 5.26 8.42
N PRO A 81 -18.51 6.12 7.41
CA PRO A 81 -17.84 6.05 6.11
C PRO A 81 -16.32 6.19 6.21
N ASP A 82 -15.79 7.06 7.09
CA ASP A 82 -14.34 7.25 7.22
C ASP A 82 -13.62 5.97 7.65
N VAL A 83 -14.23 5.14 8.50
CA VAL A 83 -13.65 3.85 8.92
C VAL A 83 -13.57 2.89 7.73
N ARG A 84 -14.66 2.81 6.95
CA ARG A 84 -14.70 1.99 5.72
C ARG A 84 -13.73 2.51 4.65
N PHE A 85 -13.55 3.83 4.57
CA PHE A 85 -12.58 4.48 3.69
C PHE A 85 -11.14 4.12 4.09
N SER A 86 -10.76 4.29 5.36
CA SER A 86 -9.46 3.87 5.90
C SER A 86 -9.19 2.37 5.64
N LEU A 87 -10.22 1.53 5.77
CA LEU A 87 -10.12 0.10 5.45
C LEU A 87 -9.90 -0.16 3.95
N ALA A 88 -10.54 0.62 3.07
CA ALA A 88 -10.39 0.55 1.63
C ALA A 88 -9.00 0.97 1.14
N GLU A 89 -8.32 1.87 1.84
CA GLU A 89 -6.94 2.29 1.53
C GLU A 89 -5.87 1.32 2.04
N ASN A 90 -6.18 0.53 3.07
CA ASN A 90 -5.19 -0.32 3.70
C ASN A 90 -4.90 -1.59 2.87
N LEU A 91 -3.66 -1.69 2.36
CA LEU A 91 -3.15 -2.88 1.63
C LEU A 91 -3.06 -4.16 2.47
N LYS A 92 -3.27 -4.08 3.79
CA LYS A 92 -3.40 -5.24 4.69
C LYS A 92 -4.83 -5.75 4.82
N THR A 93 -5.81 -4.98 4.36
CA THR A 93 -7.18 -5.45 4.27
C THR A 93 -7.23 -6.66 3.34
N PRO A 94 -7.87 -7.77 3.73
CA PRO A 94 -8.01 -8.93 2.87
C PRO A 94 -8.63 -8.57 1.51
N GLN A 95 -8.04 -9.08 0.44
CA GLN A 95 -8.40 -8.72 -0.94
C GLN A 95 -9.87 -8.96 -1.28
N ASP A 96 -10.48 -10.02 -0.72
CA ASP A 96 -11.92 -10.30 -0.85
C ASP A 96 -12.79 -9.21 -0.22
N LEU A 97 -12.36 -8.60 0.89
CA LEU A 97 -13.06 -7.49 1.52
C LEU A 97 -12.87 -6.19 0.73
N ILE A 98 -11.67 -5.92 0.22
CA ILE A 98 -11.44 -4.81 -0.71
C ILE A 98 -12.34 -4.94 -1.94
N GLY A 99 -12.45 -6.16 -2.51
CA GLY A 99 -13.34 -6.44 -3.63
C GLY A 99 -14.79 -6.08 -3.34
N ARG A 100 -15.29 -6.38 -2.13
CA ARG A 100 -16.63 -6.01 -1.70
C ARG A 100 -16.79 -4.50 -1.43
N LEU A 101 -15.75 -3.81 -0.97
CA LEU A 101 -15.77 -2.35 -0.79
C LEU A 101 -15.86 -1.59 -2.13
N THR A 102 -15.56 -2.24 -3.26
CA THR A 102 -15.83 -1.63 -4.59
C THR A 102 -17.32 -1.43 -4.88
N GLU A 103 -18.19 -2.09 -4.11
CA GLU A 103 -19.65 -1.97 -4.17
C GLU A 103 -20.20 -1.12 -3.00
N ASP A 104 -19.36 -0.40 -2.26
CA ASP A 104 -19.80 0.47 -1.16
C ASP A 104 -20.77 1.54 -1.67
N GLU A 105 -21.78 1.86 -0.85
CA GLU A 105 -22.77 2.90 -1.14
C GLU A 105 -22.14 4.28 -1.35
N ASN A 106 -20.99 4.53 -0.72
CA ASN A 106 -20.24 5.75 -0.88
C ASN A 106 -19.29 5.63 -2.10
N PRO A 107 -19.51 6.43 -3.17
CA PRO A 107 -18.73 6.32 -4.40
C PRO A 107 -17.24 6.64 -4.22
N TYR A 108 -16.88 7.44 -3.20
CA TYR A 108 -15.47 7.71 -2.89
C TYR A 108 -14.76 6.47 -2.35
N ILE A 109 -15.45 5.70 -1.49
CA ILE A 109 -14.94 4.45 -0.93
C ILE A 109 -14.81 3.40 -2.04
N ALA A 110 -15.85 3.24 -2.86
CA ALA A 110 -15.83 2.33 -4.00
C ALA A 110 -14.66 2.60 -4.96
N ASN A 111 -14.41 3.87 -5.28
CA ASN A 111 -13.29 4.28 -6.15
C ASN A 111 -11.92 3.94 -5.54
N VAL A 112 -11.73 4.25 -4.27
CA VAL A 112 -10.49 3.97 -3.55
C VAL A 112 -10.27 2.47 -3.42
N ALA A 113 -11.29 1.70 -3.06
CA ALA A 113 -11.23 0.25 -3.01
C ALA A 113 -10.83 -0.34 -4.37
N SER A 114 -11.36 0.18 -5.48
CA SER A 114 -10.98 -0.26 -6.83
C SER A 114 -9.50 -0.04 -7.10
N LYS A 115 -8.94 1.11 -6.72
CA LYS A 115 -7.50 1.40 -6.87
C LYS A 115 -6.65 0.48 -6.01
N THR A 116 -7.04 0.26 -4.77
CA THR A 116 -6.35 -0.66 -3.87
C THR A 116 -6.41 -2.09 -4.40
N LEU A 117 -7.55 -2.51 -4.95
CA LEU A 117 -7.74 -3.83 -5.55
C LEU A 117 -6.82 -4.03 -6.75
N ASP A 118 -6.69 -3.03 -7.62
CA ASP A 118 -5.76 -3.06 -8.76
C ASP A 118 -4.32 -3.25 -8.30
N ILE A 119 -3.91 -2.57 -7.21
CA ILE A 119 -2.58 -2.73 -6.61
C ILE A 119 -2.39 -4.16 -6.09
N LEU A 120 -3.37 -4.71 -5.36
CA LEU A 120 -3.27 -6.05 -4.78
C LEU A 120 -3.22 -7.15 -5.85
N TYR A 121 -4.04 -7.06 -6.90
CA TYR A 121 -3.97 -8.00 -8.03
C TYR A 121 -2.61 -7.94 -8.74
N PHE A 122 -2.04 -6.74 -8.87
CA PHE A 122 -0.73 -6.63 -9.48
C PHE A 122 0.38 -7.16 -8.56
N GLU A 123 0.32 -6.89 -7.24
CA GLU A 123 1.25 -7.48 -6.27
C GLU A 123 1.20 -9.01 -6.30
N SER A 124 0.00 -9.62 -6.38
CA SER A 124 -0.13 -11.08 -6.48
C SER A 124 0.47 -11.62 -7.79
N MET A 125 0.22 -10.94 -8.91
CA MET A 125 0.79 -11.31 -10.22
C MET A 125 2.34 -11.28 -10.19
N LEU A 126 2.95 -10.29 -9.54
CA LEU A 126 4.40 -10.21 -9.35
C LEU A 126 4.98 -11.35 -8.50
N THR A 127 4.20 -11.91 -7.58
CA THR A 127 4.64 -13.01 -6.71
C THR A 127 4.44 -14.39 -7.33
N GLU A 128 3.41 -14.56 -8.16
CA GLU A 128 3.08 -15.81 -8.84
C GLU A 128 3.93 -16.02 -10.10
N GLU A 129 4.19 -14.96 -10.87
CA GLU A 129 5.19 -14.99 -11.93
C GLU A 129 6.57 -14.76 -11.33
N LYS A 130 7.32 -15.84 -11.10
CA LYS A 130 8.78 -15.73 -10.94
C LYS A 130 9.34 -15.16 -12.24
N PHE A 131 9.49 -13.84 -12.32
CA PHE A 131 10.26 -13.18 -13.36
C PHE A 131 11.74 -13.55 -13.14
N GLU A 132 12.14 -14.76 -13.54
CA GLU A 132 13.51 -15.23 -13.47
C GLU A 132 14.40 -14.23 -14.22
N VAL A 133 15.33 -13.62 -13.48
CA VAL A 133 16.32 -12.70 -14.02
C VAL A 133 17.45 -13.55 -14.59
N GLU A 134 17.27 -14.07 -15.80
CA GLU A 134 18.38 -14.64 -16.54
C GLU A 134 19.32 -13.52 -16.98
N THR A 135 20.60 -13.64 -16.64
CA THR A 135 21.64 -12.66 -16.92
C THR A 135 22.04 -12.69 -18.39
N GLY A 136 21.46 -11.78 -19.18
CA GLY A 136 21.87 -11.49 -20.56
C GLY A 136 21.11 -10.26 -21.07
N GLU A 137 21.83 -9.27 -21.59
CA GLU A 137 21.38 -7.96 -22.10
C GLU A 137 20.17 -7.35 -21.36
N THR A 138 20.49 -6.57 -20.32
CA THR A 138 19.58 -6.23 -19.23
C THR A 138 18.69 -5.04 -19.54
N ALA A 139 17.46 -5.26 -20.02
CA ALA A 139 16.41 -4.25 -19.91
C ALA A 139 15.88 -4.25 -18.48
N ARG A 140 16.63 -3.76 -17.48
CA ARG A 140 16.14 -3.72 -16.09
C ARG A 140 14.93 -2.79 -16.00
N LEU A 141 13.97 -3.12 -15.14
CA LEU A 141 12.70 -2.37 -15.04
C LEU A 141 12.95 -0.87 -14.76
N GLY A 142 13.86 -0.56 -13.82
CA GLY A 142 14.26 0.81 -13.53
C GLY A 142 14.91 1.51 -14.72
N GLU A 143 15.82 0.84 -15.42
CA GLU A 143 16.50 1.39 -16.61
C GLU A 143 15.51 1.67 -17.75
N LEU A 144 14.55 0.77 -17.96
CA LEU A 144 13.51 0.92 -18.98
C LEU A 144 12.58 2.11 -18.67
N LEU A 145 12.18 2.29 -17.40
CA LEU A 145 11.34 3.41 -16.96
C LEU A 145 12.09 4.75 -16.99
N VAL A 146 13.39 4.76 -16.69
CA VAL A 146 14.24 5.96 -16.82
C VAL A 146 14.44 6.33 -18.30
N ALA A 147 14.79 5.37 -19.14
CA ALA A 147 15.04 5.60 -20.58
C ALA A 147 13.77 6.07 -21.33
N SER A 148 12.60 5.66 -20.86
CA SER A 148 11.30 6.12 -21.36
C SER A 148 10.78 7.40 -20.70
N LEU A 149 11.57 8.02 -19.82
CA LEU A 149 11.28 9.27 -19.10
C LEU A 149 10.07 9.21 -18.17
N TRP A 150 9.64 8.01 -17.77
CA TRP A 150 8.59 7.82 -16.77
C TRP A 150 9.08 8.11 -15.36
N LEU A 151 10.36 7.82 -15.09
CA LEU A 151 11.01 8.11 -13.81
C LEU A 151 12.30 8.90 -14.03
N GLY A 152 12.63 9.75 -13.07
CA GLY A 152 13.98 10.33 -12.95
C GLY A 152 14.97 9.32 -12.38
N GLU A 153 16.24 9.48 -12.73
CA GLU A 153 17.32 8.59 -12.26
C GLU A 153 17.44 8.61 -10.72
N ASP A 154 17.40 9.80 -10.11
CA ASP A 154 17.45 9.98 -8.66
C ASP A 154 16.27 9.31 -7.93
N ILE A 155 15.06 9.45 -8.48
CA ILE A 155 13.83 8.85 -7.94
C ILE A 155 13.92 7.32 -8.00
N THR A 156 14.41 6.80 -9.13
CA THR A 156 14.57 5.36 -9.36
C THR A 156 15.57 4.76 -8.38
N LEU A 157 16.69 5.44 -8.14
CA LEU A 157 17.70 5.00 -7.17
C LEU A 157 17.11 4.92 -5.75
N GLY A 158 16.29 5.90 -5.35
CA GLY A 158 15.56 5.88 -4.08
C GLY A 158 14.64 4.67 -3.96
N CYS A 159 13.85 4.39 -5.00
CA CYS A 159 12.93 3.25 -5.03
C CYS A 159 13.67 1.91 -4.99
N VAL A 160 14.80 1.78 -5.68
CA VAL A 160 15.64 0.57 -5.66
C VAL A 160 16.22 0.33 -4.27
N ARG A 161 16.70 1.38 -3.60
CA ARG A 161 17.21 1.27 -2.21
C ARG A 161 16.12 0.81 -1.26
N GLN A 162 14.91 1.37 -1.38
CA GLN A 162 13.76 0.97 -0.58
C GLN A 162 13.33 -0.47 -0.85
N ALA A 163 13.25 -0.88 -2.13
CA ALA A 163 12.92 -2.25 -2.52
C ALA A 163 13.93 -3.25 -1.92
N THR A 164 15.22 -2.91 -1.99
CA THR A 164 16.31 -3.73 -1.44
C THR A 164 16.24 -3.83 0.07
N SER A 165 16.02 -2.73 0.80
CA SER A 165 15.95 -2.75 2.27
C SER A 165 14.72 -3.52 2.77
N GLN A 166 13.60 -3.41 2.06
CA GLN A 166 12.34 -4.07 2.40
C GLN A 166 12.23 -5.50 1.85
N HIS A 167 13.23 -5.97 1.08
CA HIS A 167 13.23 -7.29 0.42
C HIS A 167 11.98 -7.53 -0.44
N VAL A 168 11.54 -6.50 -1.17
CA VAL A 168 10.37 -6.53 -2.07
C VAL A 168 10.77 -6.19 -3.51
N PRO A 169 10.00 -6.62 -4.53
CA PRO A 169 10.26 -6.23 -5.92
C PRO A 169 10.18 -4.71 -6.13
N LEU A 170 11.03 -4.17 -7.02
CA LEU A 170 11.01 -2.73 -7.37
C LEU A 170 9.62 -2.26 -7.83
N GLY A 171 8.93 -3.08 -8.63
CA GLY A 171 7.57 -2.77 -9.10
C GLY A 171 6.58 -2.50 -7.96
N GLN A 172 6.71 -3.23 -6.86
CA GLN A 172 5.86 -3.06 -5.68
C GLN A 172 6.07 -1.69 -5.01
N VAL A 173 7.33 -1.25 -4.90
CA VAL A 173 7.66 0.08 -4.34
C VAL A 173 7.13 1.19 -5.25
N LEU A 174 7.25 1.05 -6.57
CA LEU A 174 6.77 2.04 -7.53
C LEU A 174 5.25 2.22 -7.49
N LEU A 175 4.49 1.15 -7.24
CA LEU A 175 3.04 1.23 -7.07
C LEU A 175 2.63 1.88 -5.76
N ARG A 176 3.21 1.43 -4.65
CA ARG A 176 2.89 1.95 -3.31
C ARG A 176 3.18 3.43 -3.16
N THR A 177 4.19 3.92 -3.86
CA THR A 177 4.57 5.34 -3.87
C THR A 177 3.75 6.17 -4.86
N GLY A 178 2.92 5.54 -5.70
CA GLY A 178 2.13 6.22 -6.73
C GLY A 178 2.96 6.84 -7.85
N LEU A 179 4.25 6.51 -7.96
CA LEU A 179 5.16 7.09 -8.94
C LEU A 179 4.91 6.60 -10.37
N VAL A 180 4.36 5.39 -10.50
CA VAL A 180 4.03 4.77 -11.79
C VAL A 180 2.65 4.12 -11.68
N ALA A 181 1.77 4.39 -12.65
CA ALA A 181 0.46 3.76 -12.70
C ALA A 181 0.57 2.24 -12.99
N PRO A 182 -0.35 1.39 -12.48
CA PRO A 182 -0.34 -0.05 -12.73
C PRO A 182 -0.27 -0.42 -14.22
N THR A 183 -1.00 0.29 -15.07
CA THR A 183 -1.01 0.07 -16.53
C THR A 183 0.35 0.27 -17.19
N VAL A 184 1.11 1.27 -16.73
CA VAL A 184 2.46 1.57 -17.22
C VAL A 184 3.45 0.49 -16.76
N LEU A 185 3.32 0.06 -15.50
CA LEU A 185 4.18 -0.97 -14.94
C LEU A 185 3.95 -2.33 -15.63
N LEU A 186 2.70 -2.69 -15.91
CA LEU A 186 2.32 -3.85 -16.72
C LEU A 186 2.98 -3.81 -18.11
N LEU A 187 2.85 -2.67 -18.80
CA LEU A 187 3.45 -2.48 -20.11
C LEU A 187 4.98 -2.62 -20.06
N ALA A 188 5.62 -2.02 -19.05
CA ALA A 188 7.07 -2.10 -18.87
C ALA A 188 7.55 -3.54 -18.60
N LEU A 189 6.85 -4.31 -17.76
CA LEU A 189 7.17 -5.72 -17.50
C LEU A 189 6.96 -6.59 -18.74
N LYS A 190 5.86 -6.36 -19.48
CA LYS A 190 5.59 -7.07 -20.74
C LYS A 190 6.72 -6.82 -21.76
N LEU A 191 7.11 -5.57 -21.94
CA LEU A 191 8.18 -5.19 -22.87
C LEU A 191 9.53 -5.73 -22.40
N GLN A 192 9.83 -5.68 -21.10
CA GLN A 192 11.02 -6.29 -20.52
C GLN A 192 11.08 -7.80 -20.84
N SER A 193 9.96 -8.52 -20.70
CA SER A 193 9.86 -9.94 -21.05
C SER A 193 10.07 -10.17 -22.56
N GLN A 194 9.49 -9.32 -23.42
CA GLN A 194 9.66 -9.41 -24.87
C GLN A 194 11.10 -9.13 -25.32
N ILE A 195 11.79 -8.19 -24.69
CA ILE A 195 13.21 -7.92 -24.95
C ILE A 195 14.06 -9.15 -24.60
N ARG A 196 13.83 -9.76 -23.43
CA ARG A 196 14.54 -10.99 -23.01
C ARG A 196 14.33 -12.15 -23.97
N ARG A 197 13.14 -12.24 -24.58
CA ARG A 197 12.80 -13.25 -25.59
C ARG A 197 13.30 -12.90 -27.00
N GLY A 198 13.98 -11.77 -27.19
CA GLY A 198 14.43 -11.29 -28.50
C GLY A 198 13.29 -10.90 -29.44
N GLN A 199 12.08 -10.68 -28.92
CA GLN A 199 10.88 -10.38 -29.71
C GLN A 199 10.74 -8.90 -30.05
N VAL A 200 11.30 -8.03 -29.21
CA VAL A 200 11.22 -6.56 -29.35
C VAL A 200 12.58 -5.97 -29.02
N SER A 201 13.03 -4.98 -29.79
CA SER A 201 14.28 -4.28 -29.50
C SER A 201 14.12 -3.33 -28.30
N LEU A 202 15.21 -3.03 -27.60
CA LEU A 202 15.19 -2.06 -26.49
C LEU A 202 14.67 -0.68 -26.95
N SER A 203 15.06 -0.22 -28.14
CA SER A 203 14.59 1.04 -28.72
C SER A 203 13.08 1.05 -28.98
N ASP A 204 12.52 -0.04 -29.52
CA ASP A 204 11.09 -0.13 -29.80
C ASP A 204 10.28 -0.17 -28.51
N ALA A 205 10.77 -0.88 -27.49
CA ALA A 205 10.15 -0.90 -26.18
C ALA A 205 10.13 0.48 -25.50
N ILE A 206 11.25 1.22 -25.58
CA ILE A 206 11.33 2.60 -25.07
C ILE A 206 10.32 3.49 -25.78
N GLN A 207 10.19 3.35 -27.10
CA GLN A 207 9.24 4.16 -27.89
C GLN A 207 7.79 3.83 -27.53
N GLN A 208 7.44 2.55 -27.40
CA GLN A 208 6.08 2.13 -26.98
C GLN A 208 5.70 2.69 -25.60
N LEU A 209 6.63 2.70 -24.65
CA LEU A 209 6.40 3.30 -23.33
C LEU A 209 6.23 4.83 -23.42
N LYS A 210 7.00 5.51 -24.27
CA LYS A 210 6.84 6.96 -24.50
C LYS A 210 5.50 7.28 -25.14
N ASP A 211 5.07 6.49 -26.12
CA ASP A 211 3.79 6.68 -26.81
C ASP A 211 2.62 6.51 -25.84
N HIS A 212 2.67 5.49 -24.98
CA HIS A 212 1.64 5.28 -23.95
C HIS A 212 1.48 6.49 -23.02
N ARG A 213 2.57 7.22 -22.74
CA ARG A 213 2.55 8.45 -21.92
C ARG A 213 1.79 9.60 -22.59
N LEU A 214 1.83 9.68 -23.92
CA LEU A 214 1.15 10.73 -24.68
C LEU A 214 -0.36 10.47 -24.71
N TYR A 215 -0.76 9.20 -24.87
CA TYR A 215 -2.17 8.80 -24.85
C TYR A 215 -2.80 8.91 -23.46
N SER A 216 -2.05 8.66 -22.38
CA SER A 216 -2.58 8.77 -21.01
C SER A 216 -2.74 10.22 -20.50
N LYS A 217 -2.21 11.22 -21.20
CA LYS A 217 -2.38 12.66 -20.89
C LYS A 217 -3.50 13.34 -21.72
N SER A 218 -4.06 12.63 -22.69
CA SER A 218 -5.06 13.15 -23.63
C SER A 218 -6.48 12.59 -23.39
N ALA A 219 -6.68 11.86 -22.30
CA ALA A 219 -7.96 11.40 -21.76
C ALA A 219 -8.14 11.93 -20.34
#